data_AF-A0A2U1PDF4-F1
#
_entry.id   AF-A0A2U1PDF4-F1
#
_cell.length_a   1.000
_cell.length_b   1.000
_cell.length_c   1.000
_cell.angle_alpha   90.00
_cell.angle_beta   90.00
_cell.angle_gamma   90.00
#
_symmetry.space_group_name_H-M   'P 1'
#
loop_
_entity.id
_entity.type
_entity.pdbx_description
1 polymer ?
#
loop_
_entity_poly.entity_id
_entity_poly.type
_entity_poly.pdbx_seq_one_letter_code
_entity_poly.pdbx_strand_id
1 'polypeptide(L)'
;MNSETPTKIFVNAKLKKRKHNQEALKRTKKRGPLAEQDEAIRLPNPMIGFDVPYISSVVTYRVIDHFPKQPEGPPFFYYENFTLATKGDWKENSGFLYEIAPEFVDSKYFCAAART
;
A
#
# COMPACT_ATOMS: atom_id res chain seq x y z
N MET A 1 8.60 23.62 62.80
CA MET A 1 8.50 24.60 61.69
C MET A 1 8.79 23.86 60.38
N ASN A 2 7.74 23.76 59.58
CA ASN A 2 7.53 23.17 58.25
C ASN A 2 8.71 22.57 57.47
N SER A 3 8.62 21.27 57.19
CA SER A 3 9.35 20.57 56.13
C SER A 3 8.55 20.65 54.82
N GLU A 4 9.05 21.43 53.86
CA GLU A 4 8.51 21.46 52.49
C GLU A 4 8.91 20.17 51.76
N THR A 5 7.92 19.39 51.34
CA THR A 5 8.12 18.22 50.48
C THR A 5 7.98 18.64 49.02
N PRO A 6 8.89 18.22 48.11
CA PRO A 6 8.82 18.63 46.70
C PRO A 6 7.62 17.95 46.03
N THR A 7 6.68 18.77 45.56
CA THR A 7 5.47 18.34 44.85
C THR A 7 5.87 17.66 43.55
N LYS A 8 5.82 16.31 43.51
CA LYS A 8 6.02 15.54 42.28
C LYS A 8 4.90 15.87 41.30
N ILE A 9 5.22 16.69 40.29
CA ILE A 9 4.32 17.01 39.18
C ILE A 9 3.99 15.69 38.45
N PHE A 10 2.80 15.15 38.71
CA PHE A 10 2.31 13.95 38.04
C PHE A 10 1.93 14.32 36.60
N VAL A 11 2.91 14.26 35.70
CA VAL A 11 2.65 14.54 34.28
C VAL A 11 1.81 13.41 33.71
N ASN A 12 0.53 13.69 33.49
CA ASN A 12 -0.48 12.76 33.03
C ASN A 12 -0.05 12.08 31.71
N ALA A 13 0.13 10.75 31.73
CA ALA A 13 0.62 9.97 30.58
C ALA A 13 -0.25 10.14 29.32
N LYS A 14 -1.56 10.39 29.51
CA LYS A 14 -2.50 10.70 28.42
C LYS A 14 -2.12 12.00 27.68
N LEU A 15 -1.60 13.01 28.40
CA LEU A 15 -1.17 14.27 27.81
C LEU A 15 0.14 14.11 27.03
N LYS A 16 1.08 13.28 27.53
CA LYS A 16 2.30 12.92 26.79
C LYS A 16 1.97 12.18 25.48
N LYS A 17 1.02 11.24 25.52
CA LYS A 17 0.56 10.49 24.33
C LYS A 17 -0.07 11.41 23.28
N ARG A 18 -0.87 12.40 23.71
CA ARG A 18 -1.45 13.44 22.83
C ARG A 18 -0.37 14.30 22.16
N LYS A 19 0.65 14.75 22.91
CA LYS A 19 1.77 15.53 22.34
C LYS A 19 2.57 14.74 21.32
N HIS A 20 2.90 13.48 21.60
CA HIS A 20 3.62 12.61 20.68
C HIS A 20 2.85 12.39 19.36
N ASN A 21 1.53 12.18 19.42
CA ASN A 21 0.70 12.02 18.22
C ASN A 21 0.65 13.32 17.38
N GLN A 22 0.50 14.48 18.04
CA GLN A 22 0.57 15.77 17.34
C GLN A 22 1.93 16.03 16.69
N GLU A 23 3.02 15.61 17.32
CA GLU A 23 4.37 15.77 16.77
C GLU A 23 4.62 14.83 15.59
N ALA A 24 4.14 13.59 15.65
CA ALA A 24 4.16 12.66 14.52
C ALA A 24 3.36 13.20 13.32
N LEU A 25 2.16 13.76 13.56
CA LEU A 25 1.33 14.40 12.53
C LEU A 25 1.99 15.65 11.93
N LYS A 26 2.79 16.37 12.71
CA LYS A 26 3.59 17.50 12.22
C LYS A 26 4.79 17.05 11.39
N ARG A 27 5.40 15.90 11.71
CA ARG A 27 6.50 15.32 10.90
C ARG A 27 6.00 14.79 9.57
N THR A 28 4.82 14.19 9.51
CA THR A 28 4.20 13.75 8.24
C THR A 28 3.83 14.93 7.34
N LYS A 29 3.32 16.03 7.92
CA LYS A 29 3.03 17.28 7.18
C LYS A 29 4.26 18.08 6.73
N LYS A 30 5.45 17.79 7.26
CA LYS A 30 6.72 18.45 6.91
C LYS A 30 7.52 17.75 5.82
N ARG A 31 7.09 16.55 5.37
CA ARG A 31 7.59 16.01 4.11
C ARG A 31 7.11 16.97 3.03
N GLY A 32 8.06 17.58 2.30
CA GLY A 32 7.76 18.45 1.16
C GLY A 32 6.96 17.69 0.08
N PRO A 33 6.74 18.27 -1.10
CA PRO A 33 6.15 17.51 -2.20
C PRO A 33 7.07 16.30 -2.44
N LEU A 34 6.63 15.11 -2.04
CA LEU A 34 7.26 13.87 -2.49
C LEU A 34 7.10 13.87 -4.01
N ALA A 35 8.15 13.51 -4.73
CA ALA A 35 8.01 13.28 -6.17
C ALA A 35 6.86 12.30 -6.36
N GLU A 36 5.97 12.51 -7.34
CA GLU A 36 4.80 11.65 -7.55
C GLU A 36 5.16 10.16 -7.70
N GLN A 37 6.41 9.87 -8.07
CA GLN A 37 6.94 8.51 -8.18
C GLN A 37 7.21 7.85 -6.82
N ASP A 38 7.53 8.63 -5.78
CA ASP A 38 7.80 8.15 -4.42
C ASP A 38 6.51 7.94 -3.60
N GLU A 39 5.35 8.32 -4.16
CA GLU A 39 4.06 8.09 -3.52
C GLU A 39 3.73 6.58 -3.56
N ALA A 40 3.19 6.06 -2.46
CA ALA A 40 2.64 4.71 -2.44
C ALA A 40 1.50 4.59 -3.46
N ILE A 41 1.45 3.46 -4.18
CA ILE A 41 0.38 3.23 -5.15
C ILE A 41 -1.00 3.19 -4.46
N ARG A 42 -2.01 3.74 -5.13
CA ARG A 42 -3.40 3.63 -4.66
C ARG A 42 -3.93 2.25 -5.01
N LEU A 43 -3.98 1.37 -4.01
CA LEU A 43 -4.51 0.02 -4.15
C LEU A 43 -6.05 0.03 -4.27
N PRO A 44 -6.64 -0.88 -5.06
CA PRO A 44 -8.09 -1.09 -5.09
C PRO A 44 -8.63 -1.47 -3.70
N ASN A 45 -9.85 -1.04 -3.37
CA ASN A 45 -10.55 -1.50 -2.18
C ASN A 45 -11.98 -1.91 -2.56
N PRO A 46 -12.33 -3.20 -2.53
CA PRO A 46 -11.54 -4.33 -2.03
C PRO A 46 -10.45 -4.82 -3.03
N MET A 47 -9.36 -5.41 -2.53
CA MET A 47 -8.28 -6.02 -3.34
C MET A 47 -8.65 -7.45 -3.76
N ILE A 48 -9.55 -7.58 -4.73
CA ILE A 48 -10.08 -8.87 -5.21
C ILE A 48 -9.52 -9.28 -6.58
N GLY A 49 -8.56 -8.55 -7.13
CA GLY A 49 -8.03 -8.84 -8.47
C GLY A 49 -9.13 -8.83 -9.54
N PHE A 50 -9.04 -9.77 -10.48
CA PHE A 50 -10.07 -10.06 -11.47
C PHE A 50 -11.14 -10.99 -10.95
N ASP A 51 -10.81 -11.94 -10.11
CA ASP A 51 -11.80 -12.85 -9.55
C ASP A 51 -11.33 -13.50 -8.25
N VAL A 52 -12.27 -13.74 -7.34
CA VAL A 52 -12.05 -14.57 -6.15
C VAL A 52 -13.25 -15.48 -5.92
N PRO A 53 -13.07 -16.69 -5.35
CA PRO A 53 -14.12 -17.72 -5.30
C PRO A 53 -15.47 -17.30 -4.69
N TYR A 54 -15.46 -16.32 -3.77
CA TYR A 54 -16.66 -15.88 -3.04
C TYR A 54 -17.19 -14.52 -3.50
N ILE A 55 -16.48 -13.83 -4.39
CA ILE A 55 -16.85 -12.50 -4.90
C ILE A 55 -16.55 -12.52 -6.40
N SER A 56 -17.52 -12.93 -7.20
CA SER A 56 -17.36 -12.96 -8.64
C SER A 56 -17.35 -11.54 -9.21
N SER A 57 -16.30 -11.18 -9.94
CA SER A 57 -16.33 -9.98 -10.79
C SER A 57 -17.00 -10.30 -12.13
N VAL A 58 -17.69 -9.31 -12.71
CA VAL A 58 -18.17 -9.42 -14.10
C VAL A 58 -16.99 -9.40 -15.09
N VAL A 59 -15.82 -8.89 -14.65
CA VAL A 59 -14.60 -8.76 -15.45
C VAL A 59 -13.53 -9.70 -14.91
N THR A 60 -13.30 -10.82 -15.60
CA THR A 60 -12.32 -11.85 -15.22
C THR A 60 -10.98 -11.76 -15.98
N TYR A 61 -10.87 -10.83 -16.92
CA TYR A 61 -9.66 -10.60 -17.72
C TYR A 61 -9.54 -9.13 -18.14
N ARG A 62 -8.35 -8.68 -18.53
CA ARG A 62 -8.16 -7.41 -19.24
C ARG A 62 -7.93 -7.67 -20.72
N VAL A 63 -8.41 -6.74 -21.55
CA VAL A 63 -7.96 -6.63 -22.94
C VAL A 63 -6.66 -5.84 -22.93
N ILE A 64 -5.62 -6.39 -23.54
CA ILE A 64 -4.33 -5.72 -23.71
C ILE A 64 -4.35 -5.11 -25.11
N ASP A 65 -4.89 -3.89 -25.22
CA ASP A 65 -5.14 -3.23 -26.52
C ASP A 65 -3.85 -2.91 -27.30
N HIS A 66 -2.72 -2.80 -26.59
CA HIS A 66 -1.43 -2.44 -27.16
C HIS A 66 -0.42 -3.52 -26.78
N PHE A 67 -0.31 -4.58 -27.57
CA PHE A 67 0.93 -5.36 -27.62
C PHE A 67 1.79 -4.77 -28.73
N PRO A 68 2.83 -3.97 -28.43
CA PRO A 68 3.64 -3.41 -29.51
C PRO A 68 4.43 -4.51 -30.25
N LYS A 69 4.74 -5.66 -29.59
CA LYS A 69 5.61 -6.74 -30.13
C LYS A 69 5.38 -8.18 -29.56
N GLN A 70 4.17 -8.50 -29.04
CA GLN A 70 3.69 -9.82 -28.50
C GLN A 70 4.21 -10.24 -27.09
N PRO A 71 3.48 -11.09 -26.29
CA PRO A 71 2.93 -12.40 -26.67
C PRO A 71 1.44 -12.64 -26.34
N GLU A 72 0.59 -12.70 -27.36
CA GLU A 72 -0.56 -13.60 -27.37
C GLU A 72 -0.04 -15.00 -27.68
N GLY A 73 0.22 -15.78 -26.64
CA GLY A 73 0.63 -17.17 -26.75
C GLY A 73 1.79 -17.56 -25.86
N PRO A 74 2.21 -18.84 -25.91
CA PRO A 74 3.29 -19.35 -25.08
C PRO A 74 4.65 -18.66 -25.34
N PRO A 75 5.52 -18.56 -24.33
CA PRO A 75 5.28 -18.97 -22.95
C PRO A 75 4.44 -17.92 -22.19
N PHE A 76 3.45 -18.41 -21.43
CA PHE A 76 2.77 -17.58 -20.43
C PHE A 76 3.74 -17.28 -19.29
N PHE A 77 3.68 -16.07 -18.74
CA PHE A 77 4.49 -15.67 -17.59
C PHE A 77 3.61 -15.20 -16.44
N TYR A 78 4.13 -15.31 -15.22
CA TYR A 78 3.53 -14.79 -14.00
C TYR A 78 4.62 -14.15 -13.15
N TYR A 79 4.39 -12.93 -12.71
CA TYR A 79 5.31 -12.17 -11.85
C TYR A 79 4.55 -11.66 -10.63
N GLU A 80 5.09 -11.93 -9.44
CA GLU A 80 4.56 -11.45 -8.17
C GLU A 80 5.50 -10.36 -7.63
N ASN A 81 4.91 -9.30 -7.09
CA ASN A 81 5.63 -8.28 -6.34
C ASN A 81 4.83 -7.85 -5.11
N PHE A 82 5.50 -7.26 -4.13
CA PHE A 82 4.87 -6.77 -2.91
C PHE A 82 4.07 -5.48 -3.17
N THR A 83 2.82 -5.40 -2.70
CA THR A 83 1.92 -4.25 -2.94
C THR A 83 2.38 -2.90 -2.36
N LEU A 84 3.29 -2.90 -1.39
CA LEU A 84 3.82 -1.68 -0.77
C LEU A 84 4.90 -0.96 -1.60
N ALA A 85 5.14 -1.37 -2.86
CA ALA A 85 6.06 -0.67 -3.75
C ALA A 85 5.54 0.72 -4.16
N THR A 86 6.47 1.61 -4.52
CA THR A 86 6.14 2.98 -4.92
C THR A 86 5.50 3.01 -6.31
N LYS A 87 4.83 4.11 -6.66
CA LYS A 87 4.26 4.30 -8.00
C LYS A 87 5.35 4.20 -9.09
N GLY A 88 6.57 4.66 -8.80
CA GLY A 88 7.73 4.53 -9.67
C GLY A 88 8.10 3.08 -9.94
N ASP A 89 8.20 2.27 -8.88
CA ASP A 89 8.54 0.84 -8.99
C ASP A 89 7.50 0.08 -9.83
N TRP A 90 6.21 0.36 -9.66
CA TRP A 90 5.14 -0.26 -10.45
C TRP A 90 5.20 0.17 -11.92
N LYS A 91 5.48 1.45 -12.17
CA LYS A 91 5.59 1.98 -13.54
C LYS A 91 6.80 1.38 -14.26
N GLU A 92 7.93 1.26 -13.57
CA GLU A 92 9.14 0.64 -14.10
C GLU A 92 8.92 -0.85 -14.40
N ASN A 93 8.38 -1.61 -13.44
CA ASN A 93 8.09 -3.03 -13.64
C ASN A 93 7.10 -3.27 -14.78
N SER A 94 6.03 -2.46 -14.86
CA SER A 94 5.09 -2.56 -15.98
C SER A 94 5.78 -2.27 -17.32
N GLY A 95 6.68 -1.29 -17.38
CA GLY A 95 7.50 -1.01 -18.57
C GLY A 95 8.36 -2.20 -19.03
N PHE A 96 8.92 -2.97 -18.09
CA PHE A 96 9.63 -4.22 -18.42
C PHE A 96 8.69 -5.37 -18.80
N LEU A 97 7.47 -5.39 -18.27
CA LEU A 97 6.47 -6.44 -18.45
C LEU A 97 5.43 -6.07 -19.50
N TYR A 98 5.87 -5.55 -20.64
CA TYR A 98 5.03 -5.25 -21.81
C TYR A 98 3.90 -4.24 -21.54
N GLU A 99 4.11 -3.32 -20.60
CA GLU A 99 3.11 -2.34 -20.15
C GLU A 99 1.83 -3.00 -19.63
N ILE A 100 1.92 -4.25 -19.18
CA ILE A 100 0.79 -4.98 -18.61
C ILE A 100 0.49 -4.38 -17.23
N ALA A 101 -0.78 -4.03 -17.03
CA ALA A 101 -1.27 -3.54 -15.75
C ALA A 101 -1.33 -4.68 -14.73
N PRO A 102 -0.81 -4.49 -13.50
CA PRO A 102 -0.81 -5.53 -12.49
C PRO A 102 -2.22 -5.86 -11.99
N GLU A 103 -2.36 -7.06 -11.45
CA GLU A 103 -3.52 -7.49 -10.69
C GLU A 103 -3.20 -7.41 -9.20
N PHE A 104 -4.07 -6.75 -8.42
CA PHE A 104 -3.91 -6.61 -6.97
C PHE A 104 -4.93 -7.45 -6.24
N VAL A 105 -4.45 -8.45 -5.50
CA VAL A 105 -5.29 -9.38 -4.75
C VAL A 105 -4.73 -9.59 -3.34
N ASP A 106 -5.62 -9.60 -2.34
CA ASP A 106 -5.26 -9.89 -0.94
C ASP A 106 -5.55 -11.36 -0.63
N SER A 107 -4.58 -12.05 -0.03
CA SER A 107 -4.75 -13.48 0.27
C SER A 107 -5.85 -13.77 1.30
N LYS A 108 -6.39 -12.77 2.00
CA LYS A 108 -7.53 -12.96 2.93
C LYS A 108 -8.78 -13.57 2.27
N TYR A 109 -8.90 -13.47 0.95
CA TYR A 109 -9.99 -14.07 0.19
C TYR A 109 -9.79 -15.56 -0.07
N PHE A 110 -8.59 -16.09 0.19
CA PHE A 110 -8.21 -17.49 -0.05
C PHE A 110 -7.78 -18.22 1.24
N CYS A 111 -7.25 -17.50 2.24
CA CYS A 111 -6.80 -18.08 3.49
C CYS A 111 -6.99 -17.12 4.69
N ALA A 112 -6.72 -17.62 5.90
CA ALA A 112 -6.84 -16.84 7.13
C ALA A 112 -5.75 -15.77 7.33
N ALA A 113 -4.68 -15.80 6.51
CA ALA A 113 -3.59 -14.84 6.57
C ALA A 113 -3.79 -13.72 5.54
N ALA A 114 -3.58 -12.48 5.95
CA ALA A 114 -3.55 -11.34 5.05
C ALA A 114 -2.11 -11.14 4.53
N ARG A 115 -1.93 -11.31 3.23
CA ARG A 115 -0.72 -10.97 2.49
C ARG A 115 -1.13 -10.16 1.28
N THR A 116 -0.39 -9.10 1.07
CA THR A 116 -0.55 -8.09 0.03
C THR A 116 0.83 -7.79 -0.50
#